data_AF-A0A8S3GFM9-F1
#
_entry.id   AF-A0A8S3GFM9-F1
#
_cell.length_a   1.000
_cell.length_b   1.000
_cell.length_c   1.000
_cell.angle_alpha   90.00
_cell.angle_beta   90.00
_cell.angle_gamma   90.00
#
_symmetry.space_group_name_H-M   'P 1'
#
loop_
_entity.id
_entity.type
_entity.pdbx_description
1 polymer ?
#
loop_
_entity_poly.entity_id
_entity_poly.type
_entity_poly.pdbx_seq_one_letter_code
_entity_poly.pdbx_strand_id
1 'polypeptide(L)'
;MNNQENEYINRLITIREKQGEIWKEQLMLEIRIHCKFLPQNFDHLENFVSSIGYLPLNNNQKAIEIKNKRFKIIQEAKRHWLNYFLNIYEIKIQEYEQQYQNEFIKLESLLSNN
;
A
#
# COMPACT_ATOMS: atom_id res chain seq x y z
N MET A 1 -11.82 -37.79 -4.69
CA MET A 1 -11.16 -36.76 -3.90
C MET A 1 -11.30 -37.08 -2.44
N ASN A 2 -10.17 -37.25 -1.76
CA ASN A 2 -10.12 -37.45 -0.32
C ASN A 2 -10.48 -36.14 0.40
N ASN A 3 -11.10 -36.20 1.58
CA ASN A 3 -11.49 -35.01 2.36
C ASN A 3 -10.30 -34.06 2.61
N GLN A 4 -9.11 -34.63 2.74
CA GLN A 4 -7.87 -33.89 2.96
C GLN A 4 -7.41 -33.12 1.71
N GLU A 5 -7.62 -33.66 0.50
CA GLU A 5 -7.32 -32.95 -0.76
C GLU A 5 -8.22 -31.73 -0.94
N ASN A 6 -9.52 -31.89 -0.63
CA ASN A 6 -10.48 -30.79 -0.67
C ASN A 6 -10.11 -29.67 0.32
N GLU A 7 -9.58 -30.02 1.49
CA GLU A 7 -9.12 -29.03 2.47
C GLU A 7 -7.94 -28.20 1.95
N TYR A 8 -6.93 -28.83 1.35
CA TYR A 8 -5.81 -28.12 0.74
C TYR A 8 -6.23 -27.22 -0.43
N ILE A 9 -7.13 -27.71 -1.29
CA ILE A 9 -7.67 -26.92 -2.40
C ILE A 9 -8.41 -25.69 -1.87
N ASN A 10 -9.24 -25.84 -0.83
CA ASN A 10 -9.92 -24.71 -0.22
C ASN A 10 -8.95 -23.68 0.39
N ARG A 11 -7.85 -24.15 1.01
CA ARG A 11 -6.79 -23.25 1.51
C ARG A 11 -6.10 -22.49 0.39
N LEU A 12 -5.77 -23.16 -0.71
CA LEU A 12 -5.16 -22.53 -1.89
C LEU A 12 -6.08 -21.47 -2.51
N ILE A 13 -7.37 -21.76 -2.64
CA ILE A 13 -8.39 -20.80 -3.10
C ILE A 13 -8.43 -19.59 -2.17
N THR A 14 -8.52 -19.82 -0.85
CA THR A 14 -8.56 -18.74 0.16
C THR A 14 -7.31 -17.85 0.08
N ILE A 15 -6.13 -18.44 -0.13
CA ILE A 15 -4.88 -17.69 -0.30
C ILE A 15 -4.96 -16.79 -1.55
N ARG A 16 -5.43 -17.31 -2.68
CA ARG A 16 -5.57 -16.54 -3.93
C ARG A 16 -6.62 -15.44 -3.82
N GLU A 17 -7.72 -15.67 -3.12
CA GLU A 17 -8.73 -14.64 -2.85
C GLU A 17 -8.12 -13.48 -2.05
N LYS A 18 -7.39 -13.78 -0.97
CA LYS A 18 -6.72 -12.75 -0.16
C LYS A 18 -5.66 -11.99 -0.95
N GLN A 19 -4.87 -12.69 -1.78
CA GLN A 19 -3.92 -12.07 -2.68
C GLN A 19 -4.65 -11.11 -3.64
N GLY A 20 -5.77 -11.55 -4.23
CA GLY A 20 -6.62 -10.72 -5.10
C GLY A 20 -7.12 -9.43 -4.45
N GLU A 21 -7.53 -9.47 -3.18
CA GLU A 21 -7.93 -8.27 -2.44
C GLU A 21 -6.76 -7.28 -2.27
N ILE A 22 -5.56 -7.77 -1.98
CA ILE A 22 -4.37 -6.93 -1.84
C ILE A 22 -3.97 -6.28 -3.16
N TRP A 23 -4.08 -7.02 -4.27
CA TRP A 23 -3.90 -6.46 -5.61
C TRP A 23 -4.91 -5.35 -5.91
N LYS A 24 -6.18 -5.49 -5.51
CA LYS A 24 -7.18 -4.43 -5.65
C LYS A 24 -6.81 -3.19 -4.83
N GLU A 25 -6.36 -3.37 -3.59
CA GLU A 25 -5.93 -2.26 -2.74
C GLU A 25 -4.73 -1.51 -3.34
N GLN A 26 -3.74 -2.24 -3.86
CA GLN A 26 -2.60 -1.66 -4.55
C GLN A 26 -3.03 -0.91 -5.83
N LEU A 27 -3.86 -1.52 -6.67
CA LEU A 27 -4.37 -0.88 -7.89
C LEU A 27 -5.13 0.40 -7.58
N MET A 28 -5.96 0.40 -6.53
CA MET A 28 -6.68 1.60 -6.09
C MET A 28 -5.72 2.70 -5.63
N LEU A 29 -4.61 2.36 -4.98
CA LEU A 29 -3.56 3.33 -4.64
C LEU A 29 -2.90 3.88 -5.90
N GLU A 30 -2.56 3.03 -6.87
CA GLU A 30 -1.95 3.43 -8.14
C GLU A 30 -2.84 4.37 -8.96
N ILE A 31 -4.14 4.05 -9.07
CA ILE A 31 -5.14 4.90 -9.71
C ILE A 31 -5.23 6.26 -9.01
N ARG A 32 -5.24 6.29 -7.68
CA ARG A 32 -5.27 7.53 -6.88
C ARG A 32 -4.07 8.42 -7.15
N ILE A 33 -2.87 7.84 -7.22
CA ILE A 33 -1.64 8.57 -7.62
C ILE A 33 -1.81 9.16 -9.01
N HIS A 34 -2.24 8.35 -9.98
CA HIS A 34 -2.36 8.74 -11.37
C HIS A 34 -3.37 9.89 -11.56
N CYS A 35 -4.50 9.80 -10.88
CA CYS A 35 -5.54 10.82 -10.92
C CYS A 35 -5.26 12.03 -10.00
N LYS A 36 -4.08 12.10 -9.35
CA LYS A 36 -3.69 13.15 -8.39
C LYS A 36 -4.64 13.29 -7.19
N PHE A 37 -5.45 12.28 -6.92
CA PHE A 37 -6.31 12.19 -5.73
C PHE A 37 -5.56 11.46 -4.63
N LEU A 38 -4.70 12.19 -3.93
CA LEU A 38 -4.04 11.63 -2.76
C LEU A 38 -5.09 11.27 -1.69
N PRO A 39 -4.94 10.13 -0.97
CA PRO A 39 -5.78 9.79 0.17
C PRO A 39 -5.98 10.96 1.15
N GLN A 40 -7.15 11.05 1.79
CA GLN A 40 -7.50 12.11 2.76
C GLN A 40 -6.46 12.32 3.88
N ASN A 41 -5.76 11.25 4.26
CA ASN A 41 -4.66 11.28 5.23
C ASN A 41 -3.56 12.30 4.84
N PHE A 42 -3.41 12.57 3.54
CA PHE A 42 -2.46 13.55 3.01
C PHE A 42 -2.97 14.99 3.12
N ASP A 43 -4.28 15.21 3.09
CA ASP A 43 -4.87 16.52 3.36
C ASP A 43 -4.64 16.92 4.82
N HIS A 44 -4.60 15.95 5.73
CA HIS A 44 -4.31 16.20 7.14
C HIS A 44 -2.88 16.72 7.37
N LEU A 45 -1.91 16.19 6.63
CA LEU A 45 -0.52 16.69 6.67
C LEU A 45 -0.45 18.14 6.20
N GLU A 46 -1.16 18.45 5.12
CA GLU A 46 -1.23 19.80 4.55
C GLU A 46 -1.87 20.79 5.51
N ASN A 47 -2.94 20.38 6.20
CA ASN A 47 -3.61 21.16 7.24
C ASN A 47 -2.69 21.38 8.47
N PHE A 48 -2.01 20.34 8.95
CA PHE A 48 -1.09 20.42 10.09
C PHE A 48 0.11 21.34 9.82
N VAL A 49 0.73 21.23 8.65
CA VAL A 49 1.85 22.09 8.26
C VAL A 49 1.38 23.55 8.07
N SER A 50 0.15 23.74 7.60
CA SER A 50 -0.45 25.06 7.44
C SER A 50 -0.76 25.72 8.78
N SER A 51 -1.19 24.97 9.80
CA SER A 51 -1.53 25.49 11.12
C SER A 51 -0.32 25.96 11.94
N ILE A 52 0.87 25.40 11.70
CA ILE A 52 2.13 25.80 12.39
C ILE A 52 2.60 27.21 11.95
N GLY A 53 1.89 27.84 11.01
CA GLY A 53 2.48 28.82 10.13
C GLY A 53 1.92 30.24 10.12
N TYR A 54 1.08 30.64 11.06
CA TYR A 54 0.56 32.01 11.13
C TYR A 54 1.62 32.94 11.72
N LEU A 55 2.63 33.29 10.91
CA LEU A 55 3.58 34.36 11.20
C LEU A 55 3.19 35.57 10.35
N PRO A 56 2.92 36.75 10.94
CA PRO A 56 2.65 37.96 10.18
C PRO A 56 3.94 38.42 9.50
N LEU A 57 4.17 37.92 8.29
CA LEU A 57 5.34 38.28 7.48
C LEU A 57 5.04 39.58 6.73
N ASN A 58 5.51 40.71 7.25
CA ASN A 58 5.51 42.02 6.57
C ASN A 58 6.36 42.05 5.27
N ASN A 59 6.90 40.92 4.83
CA ASN A 59 7.73 40.79 3.64
C ASN A 59 7.19 39.65 2.76
N ASN A 60 6.56 40.04 1.65
CA ASN A 60 5.96 39.14 0.66
C ASN A 60 6.94 38.08 0.13
N GLN A 61 8.22 38.42 -0.03
CA GLN A 61 9.21 37.51 -0.56
C GLN A 61 9.55 36.38 0.42
N LYS A 62 9.69 36.72 1.71
CA LYS A 62 9.86 35.71 2.78
C LYS A 62 8.62 34.81 2.92
N ALA A 63 7.42 35.37 2.74
CA ALA A 63 6.17 34.59 2.76
C ALA A 63 6.14 33.56 1.62
N ILE A 64 6.55 33.95 0.41
CA ILE A 64 6.65 33.05 -0.75
C ILE A 64 7.69 31.94 -0.50
N GLU A 65 8.88 32.28 0.00
CA GLU A 65 9.92 31.29 0.30
C GLU A 65 9.47 30.24 1.32
N ILE A 66 8.79 30.66 2.38
CA ILE A 66 8.26 29.76 3.40
C ILE A 66 7.16 28.87 2.81
N LYS A 67 6.27 29.43 1.99
CA LYS A 67 5.24 28.65 1.29
C LYS A 67 5.86 27.58 0.40
N ASN A 68 6.90 27.93 -0.37
CA ASN A 68 7.60 26.99 -1.25
C ASN A 68 8.32 25.88 -0.47
N LYS A 69 8.98 26.23 0.66
CA LYS A 69 9.61 25.23 1.55
C LYS A 69 8.58 24.26 2.13
N ARG A 70 7.44 24.76 2.61
CA ARG A 70 6.34 23.92 3.13
C ARG A 70 5.81 23.00 2.05
N PHE A 71 5.55 23.53 0.86
CA PHE A 71 5.11 22.73 -0.27
C PHE A 71 6.11 21.61 -0.57
N LYS A 72 7.41 21.91 -0.63
CA LYS A 72 8.45 20.90 -0.86
C LYS A 72 8.44 19.79 0.19
N ILE A 73 8.36 20.14 1.49
CA ILE A 73 8.31 19.18 2.59
C ILE A 73 7.06 18.28 2.47
N ILE A 74 5.90 18.87 2.19
CA ILE A 74 4.64 18.14 2.02
C ILE A 74 4.75 17.14 0.86
N GLN A 75 5.34 17.55 -0.27
CA GLN A 75 5.52 16.67 -1.43
C GLN A 75 6.53 15.54 -1.16
N GLU A 76 7.61 15.82 -0.44
CA GLU A 76 8.59 14.79 -0.04
C GLU A 76 7.96 13.77 0.92
N ALA A 77 7.22 14.22 1.93
CA ALA A 77 6.48 13.34 2.83
C ALA A 77 5.45 12.50 2.07
N LYS A 78 4.71 13.11 1.14
CA LYS A 78 3.77 12.41 0.24
C LYS A 78 4.47 11.28 -0.53
N ARG A 79 5.64 11.55 -1.09
CA ARG A 79 6.44 10.55 -1.83
C ARG A 79 6.95 9.42 -0.94
N HIS A 80 7.50 9.73 0.24
CA HIS A 80 8.01 8.70 1.15
C HIS A 80 6.90 7.77 1.63
N TRP A 81 5.76 8.33 1.99
CA TRP A 81 4.60 7.55 2.40
C TRP A 81 4.13 6.65 1.27
N LEU A 82 4.03 7.17 0.04
CA LEU A 82 3.63 6.37 -1.10
C LEU A 82 4.56 5.18 -1.33
N ASN A 83 5.87 5.42 -1.33
CA ASN A 83 6.87 4.36 -1.47
C ASN A 83 6.75 3.31 -0.35
N TYR A 84 6.48 3.74 0.87
CA TYR A 84 6.28 2.85 2.01
C TYR A 84 5.06 1.94 1.82
N PHE A 85 3.93 2.47 1.35
CA PHE A 85 2.72 1.67 1.10
C PHE A 85 2.89 0.70 -0.07
N LEU A 86 3.52 1.13 -1.17
CA LEU A 86 3.83 0.24 -2.28
C LEU A 86 4.71 -0.93 -1.83
N ASN A 87 5.74 -0.66 -1.02
CA ASN A 87 6.60 -1.71 -0.46
C ASN A 87 5.82 -2.67 0.46
N ILE A 88 4.91 -2.16 1.30
CA ILE A 88 4.05 -3.02 2.12
C ILE A 88 3.22 -3.97 1.25
N TYR A 89 2.60 -3.47 0.18
CA TYR A 89 1.80 -4.32 -0.70
C TYR A 89 2.66 -5.36 -1.41
N GLU A 90 3.84 -4.97 -1.89
CA GLU A 90 4.81 -5.89 -2.49
C GLU A 90 5.18 -7.04 -1.53
N ILE A 91 5.55 -6.71 -0.29
CA ILE A 91 5.87 -7.71 0.74
C ILE A 91 4.68 -8.64 0.98
N LYS A 92 3.48 -8.10 1.16
CA LYS A 92 2.29 -8.91 1.39
C LYS A 92 2.00 -9.87 0.23
N ILE A 93 2.13 -9.39 -1.02
CA ILE A 93 1.93 -10.23 -2.21
C ILE A 93 2.94 -11.37 -2.23
N GLN A 94 4.21 -11.10 -1.89
CA GLN A 94 5.26 -12.12 -1.80
C GLN A 94 4.97 -13.14 -0.68
N GLU A 95 4.50 -12.68 0.49
CA GLU A 95 4.12 -13.56 1.60
C GLU A 95 2.98 -14.53 1.20
N TYR A 96 1.94 -14.03 0.53
CA TYR A 96 0.85 -14.89 0.04
C TYR A 96 1.29 -15.84 -1.06
N GLU A 97 2.19 -15.42 -1.95
CA GLU A 97 2.76 -16.34 -2.94
C GLU A 97 3.57 -17.44 -2.26
N GLN A 98 4.39 -17.12 -1.26
CA GLN A 98 5.13 -18.12 -0.49
C GLN A 98 4.18 -19.10 0.24
N GLN A 99 3.11 -18.59 0.86
CA GLN A 99 2.08 -19.42 1.49
C GLN A 99 1.41 -20.35 0.48
N TYR A 100 1.07 -19.84 -0.71
CA TYR A 100 0.48 -20.61 -1.79
C TYR A 100 1.40 -21.77 -2.20
N GLN A 101 2.67 -21.48 -2.48
CA GLN A 101 3.66 -22.48 -2.89
C GLN A 101 3.82 -23.58 -1.82
N ASN A 102 3.87 -23.18 -0.54
CA ASN A 102 3.98 -24.14 0.56
C ASN A 102 2.76 -25.08 0.67
N GLU A 103 1.53 -24.57 0.55
CA GLU A 103 0.33 -25.41 0.56
C GLU A 103 0.22 -26.26 -0.72
N PHE A 104 0.70 -25.75 -1.85
CA PHE A 104 0.69 -26.46 -3.13
C PHE A 104 1.63 -27.66 -3.11
N ILE A 105 2.86 -27.51 -2.60
CA ILE A 105 3.82 -28.62 -2.42
C ILE A 105 3.24 -29.70 -1.51
N LYS A 106 2.53 -29.32 -0.44
CA LYS A 106 1.86 -30.28 0.45
C LYS A 106 0.78 -31.07 -0.29
N LEU A 107 -0.03 -30.41 -1.12
CA LEU A 107 -1.03 -31.07 -1.95
C LEU A 107 -0.38 -32.02 -2.98
N GLU A 108 0.66 -31.58 -3.69
CA GLU A 108 1.39 -32.41 -4.66
C GLU A 108 1.98 -33.66 -4.03
N SER A 109 2.61 -33.53 -2.85
CA SER A 109 3.15 -34.67 -2.11
C SER A 109 2.06 -35.64 -1.65
N LEU A 110 0.89 -35.14 -1.25
CA LEU A 110 -0.25 -35.99 -0.89
C LEU A 110 -0.79 -36.75 -2.11
N LEU A 111 -0.86 -36.10 -3.27
CA LEU A 111 -1.28 -36.72 -4.53
C LEU A 111 -0.26 -37.73 -5.08
N SER A 112 1.03 -37.51 -4.84
CA SER A 112 2.10 -38.40 -5.31
C SER A 112 2.33 -39.62 -4.42
N ASN A 113 1.87 -39.57 -3.16
CA ASN A 113 1.98 -40.66 -2.18
C ASN A 113 0.72 -41.55 -2.14
N ASN A 114 -0.35 -41.20 -2.86
CA ASN A 114 -1.56 -41.99 -3.07
C ASN A 114 -1.52 -42.69 -4.42
#